data_AF-A0A399SKI3-F1
#
_entry.id   AF-A0A399SKI3-F1
#
_cell.length_a   1.000
_cell.length_b   1.000
_cell.length_c   1.000
_cell.angle_alpha   90.00
_cell.angle_beta   90.00
_cell.angle_gamma   90.00
#
_symmetry.space_group_name_H-M   'P 1'
#
loop_
_entity.id
_entity.type
_entity.pdbx_description
1 polymer ?
#
loop_
_entity_poly.entity_id
_entity_poly.type
_entity_poly.pdbx_seq_one_letter_code
_entity_poly.pdbx_strand_id
1 'polypeptide(L)'
;MDGKETTVNRPLAFPLQPGKSWDVSFTEHNPNKAHTLEQWDTHYKVMGYESVEVPAGKFNAIKIEAEGQWIAELAPSTAIVQSANTAAGGTTMVTQTQRTQPSKATGRTYRAVWYAPEVGRWVKAVDEVYNSGGVRSQRTTSELETLQLTGR
;
A
#
# COMPACT_ATOMS: atom_id res chain seq x y z
N MET A 1 18.21 19.03 -12.44
CA MET A 1 17.04 18.17 -12.21
C MET A 1 17.38 17.36 -10.97
N ASP A 2 16.89 17.78 -9.80
CA ASP A 2 17.32 17.22 -8.52
C ASP A 2 16.67 15.85 -8.30
N GLY A 3 17.46 14.81 -8.58
CA GLY A 3 17.11 13.39 -8.53
C GLY A 3 16.85 12.91 -7.11
N LYS A 4 15.64 13.16 -6.62
CA LYS A 4 15.10 12.56 -5.38
C LYS A 4 14.46 11.20 -5.64
N GLU A 5 15.11 10.35 -6.43
CA GLU A 5 14.72 8.95 -6.56
C GLU A 5 15.21 8.22 -5.30
N THR A 6 14.31 8.02 -4.33
CA THR A 6 14.65 7.22 -3.16
C THR A 6 14.35 5.76 -3.50
N THR A 7 15.37 4.96 -3.76
CA THR A 7 15.22 3.51 -4.03
C THR A 7 14.81 2.70 -2.80
N VAL A 8 14.75 3.31 -1.61
CA VAL A 8 14.52 2.61 -0.35
C VAL A 8 13.31 3.17 0.38
N ASN A 9 12.27 2.33 0.54
CA ASN A 9 11.13 2.61 1.40
C ASN A 9 11.54 2.53 2.88
N ARG A 10 11.88 3.67 3.49
CA ARG A 10 12.21 3.79 4.92
C ARG A 10 11.09 4.56 5.64
N PRO A 11 10.04 3.89 6.13
CA PRO A 11 8.84 4.55 6.62
C PRO A 11 9.03 5.21 7.99
N LEU A 12 9.93 4.73 8.86
CA LEU A 12 10.14 5.29 10.20
C LEU A 12 11.42 6.11 10.29
N ALA A 13 11.28 7.37 10.71
CA ALA A 13 12.40 8.29 10.92
C ALA A 13 12.59 8.57 12.42
N PHE A 14 13.57 7.90 13.05
CA PHE A 14 13.91 8.15 14.45
C PHE A 14 14.67 9.48 14.64
N PRO A 15 14.57 10.12 15.82
CA PRO A 15 13.64 9.81 16.91
C PRO A 15 12.19 10.15 16.54
N LEU A 16 11.23 9.37 17.06
CA LEU A 16 9.78 9.52 16.79
C LEU A 16 9.14 10.47 17.82
N GLN A 17 9.50 11.75 17.75
CA GLN A 17 8.97 12.77 18.67
C GLN A 17 7.60 13.27 18.19
N PRO A 18 6.62 13.51 19.10
CA PRO A 18 5.34 14.09 18.73
C PRO A 18 5.49 15.36 17.90
N GLY A 19 4.72 15.48 16.82
CA GLY A 19 4.77 16.61 15.88
C GLY A 19 5.82 16.48 14.77
N LYS A 20 6.76 15.53 14.85
CA LYS A 20 7.70 15.28 13.74
C LYS A 20 6.95 14.81 12.50
N SER A 21 7.30 15.37 11.34
CA SER A 21 6.80 14.94 10.03
C SER A 21 7.93 14.75 9.03
N TRP A 22 7.70 13.88 8.05
CA TRP A 22 8.62 13.65 6.93
C TRP A 22 7.88 13.09 5.74
N ASP A 23 8.44 13.29 4.55
CA ASP A 23 7.93 12.73 3.31
C ASP A 23 8.81 11.56 2.86
N VAL A 24 8.16 10.52 2.36
CA VAL A 24 8.80 9.40 1.67
C VAL A 24 8.21 9.32 0.28
N SER A 25 9.08 9.53 -0.71
CA SER A 25 8.75 9.32 -2.12
C SER A 25 9.66 8.24 -2.67
N PHE A 26 9.09 7.20 -3.28
CA PHE A 26 9.87 6.17 -3.96
C PHE A 26 9.20 5.76 -5.26
N THR A 27 10.04 5.37 -6.21
CA THR A 27 9.63 4.86 -7.51
C THR A 27 10.23 3.47 -7.69
N GLU A 28 9.41 2.53 -8.14
CA GLU A 28 9.81 1.17 -8.46
C GLU A 28 9.54 0.90 -9.94
N HIS A 29 10.55 0.44 -10.66
CA HIS A 29 10.45 0.11 -12.07
C HIS A 29 10.26 -1.40 -12.25
N ASN A 30 9.24 -1.77 -13.03
CA ASN A 30 8.86 -3.15 -13.31
C ASN A 30 8.67 -4.03 -12.04
N PRO A 31 7.88 -3.60 -11.05
CA PRO A 31 7.69 -4.37 -9.81
C PRO A 31 7.07 -5.76 -10.08
N ASN A 32 6.29 -5.90 -11.16
CA ASN A 32 5.74 -7.16 -11.61
C ASN A 32 5.43 -7.13 -13.12
N LYS A 33 4.97 -8.25 -13.70
CA LYS A 33 4.69 -8.34 -15.15
C LYS A 33 3.53 -7.44 -15.63
N ALA A 34 2.64 -7.04 -14.72
CA ALA A 34 1.49 -6.20 -15.03
C ALA A 34 1.80 -4.71 -14.91
N HIS A 35 2.79 -4.31 -14.12
CA HIS A 35 3.09 -2.91 -13.82
C HIS A 35 4.51 -2.58 -14.30
N THR A 36 4.65 -1.58 -15.18
CA THR A 36 5.95 -1.11 -15.66
C THR A 36 6.60 -0.10 -14.71
N LEU A 37 5.80 0.58 -13.91
CA LEU A 37 6.25 1.56 -12.93
C LEU A 37 5.22 1.66 -11.79
N GLU A 38 5.70 1.83 -10.57
CA GLU A 38 4.91 2.29 -9.45
C GLU A 38 5.62 3.47 -8.78
N GLN A 39 4.88 4.53 -8.49
CA GLN A 39 5.35 5.67 -7.72
C GLN A 39 4.47 5.85 -6.51
N TRP A 40 5.11 6.12 -5.38
CA TRP A 40 4.47 6.30 -4.09
C TRP A 40 4.97 7.60 -3.47
N ASP A 41 4.04 8.42 -3.00
CA ASP A 41 4.31 9.66 -2.29
C ASP A 41 3.54 9.61 -0.97
N THR A 42 4.22 9.64 0.16
CA THR A 42 3.60 9.48 1.49
C THR A 42 4.15 10.51 2.47
N HIS A 43 3.24 11.26 3.09
CA HIS A 43 3.53 12.19 4.17
C HIS A 43 3.26 11.52 5.50
N TYR A 44 4.25 11.48 6.40
CA TYR A 44 4.16 10.92 7.74
C TYR A 44 4.11 12.01 8.80
N LYS A 45 3.40 11.75 9.89
CA LYS A 45 3.35 12.59 11.09
C LYS A 45 3.27 11.76 12.36
N VAL A 46 4.12 12.07 13.34
CA VAL A 46 4.03 11.49 14.69
C VAL A 46 2.94 12.22 15.46
N MET A 47 1.92 11.48 15.89
CA MET A 47 0.78 12.03 16.61
C MET A 47 1.04 12.10 18.12
N GLY A 48 1.75 11.12 18.66
CA GLY A 48 2.12 11.08 20.08
C GLY A 48 1.91 9.71 20.69
N TYR A 49 1.98 9.63 22.02
CA TYR A 49 1.76 8.38 22.75
C TYR A 49 0.28 8.07 22.90
N GLU A 50 -0.08 6.80 22.71
CA GLU A 50 -1.39 6.23 22.92
C GLU A 50 -1.26 4.87 23.63
N SER A 51 -2.19 4.58 24.53
CA SER A 51 -2.29 3.25 25.12
C SER A 51 -3.03 2.33 24.16
N VAL A 52 -2.40 1.21 23.78
CA VAL A 52 -2.93 0.25 22.81
C VAL A 52 -3.00 -1.12 23.45
N GLU A 53 -4.14 -1.79 23.29
CA GLU A 53 -4.34 -3.17 23.71
C GLU A 53 -4.46 -4.05 22.46
N VAL A 54 -3.68 -5.13 22.43
CA VAL A 54 -3.61 -6.15 21.37
C VAL A 54 -3.53 -7.53 22.04
N PRO A 55 -3.64 -8.65 21.31
CA PRO A 55 -3.60 -9.97 21.94
C PRO A 55 -2.33 -10.24 22.76
N ALA A 56 -1.18 -9.66 22.38
CA ALA A 56 0.06 -9.76 23.16
C ALA A 56 0.10 -8.92 24.45
N GLY A 57 -0.92 -8.11 24.73
CA GLY A 57 -1.04 -7.29 25.94
C GLY A 57 -1.24 -5.80 25.66
N LYS A 58 -0.99 -5.00 26.69
CA LYS A 58 -1.16 -3.54 26.67
C LYS A 58 0.19 -2.83 26.60
N PHE A 59 0.31 -1.89 25.67
CA PHE A 59 1.55 -1.17 25.37
C PHE A 59 1.31 0.35 25.41
N ASN A 60 2.35 1.10 25.75
CA ASN A 60 2.38 2.56 25.55
C ASN A 60 3.11 2.86 24.24
N ALA A 61 2.36 3.05 23.16
CA ALA A 61 2.89 3.12 21.80
C ALA A 61 2.80 4.52 21.22
N ILE A 62 3.78 4.89 20.41
CA ILE A 62 3.80 6.13 19.65
C ILE A 62 3.00 5.91 18.37
N LYS A 63 1.90 6.63 18.19
CA LYS A 63 1.13 6.63 16.95
C LYS A 63 1.81 7.50 15.91
N ILE A 64 1.98 6.95 14.72
CA ILE A 64 2.39 7.65 13.50
C ILE A 64 1.28 7.46 12.48
N GLU A 65 0.82 8.56 11.88
CA GLU A 65 -0.10 8.53 10.74
C GLU A 65 0.66 8.86 9.47
N ALA A 66 0.22 8.27 8.36
CA ALA A 66 0.75 8.53 7.05
C ALA A 66 -0.38 8.60 6.03
N GLU A 67 -0.34 9.61 5.18
CA GLU A 67 -1.27 9.78 4.09
C GLU A 67 -0.49 9.91 2.80
N GLY A 68 -0.96 9.28 1.74
CA GLY A 68 -0.21 9.22 0.51
C GLY A 68 -1.05 9.03 -0.73
N GLN A 69 -0.36 9.05 -1.86
CA GLN A 69 -0.89 8.72 -3.17
C GLN A 69 0.02 7.67 -3.80
N TRP A 70 -0.56 6.86 -4.67
CA TRP A 70 0.20 5.97 -5.53
C TRP A 70 -0.25 6.13 -6.98
N ILE A 71 0.68 5.89 -7.89
CA ILE A 71 0.45 5.82 -9.33
C ILE A 71 1.11 4.54 -9.82
N ALA A 72 0.39 3.72 -10.58
CA ALA A 72 0.97 2.60 -11.32
C ALA A 72 0.76 2.78 -12.82
N GLU A 73 1.81 2.54 -13.59
CA GLU A 73 1.71 2.41 -15.04
C GLU A 73 1.58 0.93 -15.40
N LEU A 74 0.49 0.58 -16.08
CA LEU A 74 0.19 -0.79 -16.45
C LEU A 74 0.86 -1.16 -17.79
N ALA A 75 1.49 -2.34 -17.80
CA ALA A 75 2.02 -2.93 -19.01
C ALA A 75 0.89 -3.25 -20.00
N PRO A 76 1.08 -3.00 -21.31
CA PRO A 76 0.11 -3.42 -22.31
C PRO A 76 -0.01 -4.94 -22.30
N SER A 77 -1.25 -5.44 -22.32
CA SER A 77 -1.54 -6.87 -22.34
C SER A 77 -2.32 -7.26 -23.59
N THR A 78 -2.24 -8.54 -23.96
CA THR A 78 -3.05 -9.12 -25.05
C THR A 78 -3.83 -10.29 -24.48
N ALA A 79 -5.15 -10.25 -24.65
CA ALA A 79 -6.05 -11.33 -24.25
C ALA A 79 -6.72 -11.93 -25.48
N ILE A 80 -7.00 -13.23 -25.45
CA ILE A 80 -7.84 -13.90 -26.44
C ILE A 80 -9.24 -14.00 -25.84
N VAL A 81 -10.21 -13.33 -26.44
CA VAL A 81 -11.61 -13.38 -26.04
C VAL A 81 -12.36 -14.28 -27.01
N GLN A 82 -12.96 -15.34 -26.49
CA GLN A 82 -13.87 -16.19 -27.24
C GLN A 82 -15.29 -15.87 -26.82
N SER A 83 -16.14 -15.52 -27.79
CA SER A 83 -17.56 -15.27 -27.55
C SER A 83 -18.41 -16.15 -28.45
N ALA A 84 -19.50 -16.68 -27.90
CA ALA A 84 -20.47 -17.46 -28.64
C ALA A 84 -21.71 -16.61 -28.86
N ASN A 85 -22.00 -16.27 -30.11
CA ASN A 85 -23.25 -15.62 -30.47
C ASN A 85 -24.24 -16.69 -30.91
N THR A 86 -25.35 -16.82 -30.18
CA THR A 86 -26.45 -17.73 -30.53
C THR A 86 -27.57 -16.92 -31.17
N ALA A 87 -27.94 -17.27 -32.40
CA ALA A 87 -29.09 -16.71 -33.11
C ALA A 87 -30.00 -17.86 -33.57
N ALA A 88 -31.24 -17.54 -33.95
CA ALA A 88 -32.24 -18.53 -34.36
C ALA A 88 -31.81 -19.46 -35.52
N GLY A 89 -30.72 -19.13 -36.25
CA GLY A 89 -30.14 -19.93 -37.32
C GLY A 89 -28.85 -20.70 -36.97
N GLY A 90 -28.39 -20.69 -35.71
CA GLY A 90 -27.21 -21.43 -35.26
C GLY A 90 -26.29 -20.66 -34.31
N THR A 91 -25.23 -21.34 -33.86
CA THR A 91 -24.20 -20.76 -32.98
C THR A 91 -22.98 -20.36 -33.79
N THR A 92 -22.55 -19.10 -33.69
CA THR A 92 -21.27 -18.64 -34.23
C THR A 92 -20.27 -18.41 -33.09
N MET A 93 -19.10 -19.03 -33.20
CA MET A 93 -17.98 -18.79 -32.30
C MET A 93 -17.08 -17.70 -32.89
N VAL A 94 -16.86 -16.63 -32.14
CA VAL A 94 -15.94 -15.54 -32.50
C VAL A 94 -14.73 -15.63 -31.58
N THR A 95 -13.54 -15.78 -32.16
CA THR A 95 -12.26 -15.64 -31.44
C THR A 95 -11.64 -14.31 -31.82
N GLN A 96 -11.48 -13.42 -30.85
CA GLN A 96 -10.92 -12.09 -31.05
C GLN A 96 -9.68 -11.90 -30.17
N THR A 97 -8.61 -11.34 -30.74
CA THR A 97 -7.48 -10.84 -29.97
C THR A 97 -7.77 -9.41 -29.53
N GLN A 98 -7.75 -9.17 -28.23
CA GLN A 98 -7.94 -7.85 -27.64
C GLN A 98 -6.62 -7.38 -27.03
N ARG A 99 -6.08 -6.27 -27.56
CA ARG A 99 -4.90 -5.62 -27.01
C ARG A 99 -5.33 -4.45 -26.13
N THR A 100 -4.87 -4.41 -24.89
CA THR A 100 -5.07 -3.27 -23.99
C THR A 100 -3.94 -2.28 -24.20
N GLN A 101 -4.28 -0.99 -24.21
CA GLN A 101 -3.27 0.06 -24.23
C GLN A 101 -2.66 0.26 -22.83
N PRO A 102 -1.41 0.76 -22.74
CA PRO A 102 -0.85 1.21 -21.48
C PRO A 102 -1.81 2.19 -20.81
N SER A 103 -2.08 2.00 -19.53
CA SER A 103 -2.98 2.87 -18.76
C SER A 103 -2.40 3.13 -17.39
N LYS A 104 -2.79 4.26 -16.79
CA LYS A 104 -2.36 4.63 -15.44
C LYS A 104 -3.47 4.32 -14.45
N ALA A 105 -3.11 3.63 -13.38
CA ALA A 105 -3.93 3.51 -12.18
C ALA A 105 -3.39 4.48 -11.13
N THR A 106 -4.28 5.05 -10.33
CA THR A 106 -3.90 5.89 -9.20
C THR A 106 -4.87 5.69 -8.06
N GLY A 107 -4.39 5.96 -6.85
CA GLY A 107 -5.20 5.89 -5.65
C GLY A 107 -4.56 6.62 -4.49
N ARG A 108 -5.29 6.65 -3.37
CA ARG A 108 -4.83 7.23 -2.12
C ARG A 108 -4.51 6.12 -1.14
N THR A 109 -3.60 6.38 -0.23
CA THR A 109 -3.31 5.50 0.89
C THR A 109 -3.43 6.24 2.21
N TYR A 110 -3.83 5.49 3.23
CA TYR A 110 -3.73 5.91 4.61
C TYR A 110 -3.08 4.78 5.40
N ARG A 111 -2.23 5.15 6.34
CA ARG A 111 -1.59 4.22 7.25
C ARG A 111 -1.54 4.82 8.66
N ALA A 112 -1.83 4.01 9.66
CA ALA A 112 -1.52 4.31 11.04
C ALA A 112 -0.67 3.19 11.63
N VAL A 113 0.41 3.53 12.33
CA VAL A 113 1.30 2.58 12.99
C VAL A 113 1.46 2.99 14.45
N TRP A 114 1.33 2.02 15.36
CA TRP A 114 1.59 2.21 16.79
C TRP A 114 2.90 1.52 17.14
N TYR A 115 3.97 2.31 17.21
CA TYR A 115 5.32 1.86 17.55
C TYR A 115 5.53 1.83 19.06
N ALA A 116 5.78 0.67 19.65
CA ALA A 116 6.07 0.55 21.08
C ALA A 116 7.59 0.49 21.31
N PRO A 117 8.21 1.52 21.90
CA PRO A 117 9.66 1.56 22.11
C PRO A 117 10.17 0.41 22.99
N GLU A 118 9.36 -0.03 23.95
CA GLU A 118 9.70 -1.12 24.89
C GLU A 118 9.92 -2.48 24.23
N VAL A 119 9.36 -2.70 23.03
CA VAL A 119 9.57 -3.91 22.21
C VAL A 119 10.36 -3.64 20.93
N GLY A 120 10.69 -2.38 20.64
CA GLY A 120 11.47 -1.99 19.46
C GLY A 120 10.77 -2.21 18.12
N ARG A 121 9.43 -2.35 18.11
CA ARG A 121 8.63 -2.59 16.90
C ARG A 121 7.22 -2.03 17.05
N TRP A 122 6.48 -2.02 15.94
CA TRP A 122 5.05 -1.74 15.99
C TRP A 122 4.27 -2.90 16.61
N VAL A 123 3.26 -2.54 17.40
CA VAL A 123 2.33 -3.50 18.04
C VAL A 123 0.98 -3.52 17.33
N LYS A 124 0.68 -2.47 16.56
CA LYS A 124 -0.50 -2.37 15.71
C LYS A 124 -0.21 -1.57 14.46
N ALA A 125 -0.83 -1.94 13.35
CA ALA A 125 -0.87 -1.16 12.12
C ALA A 125 -2.25 -1.25 11.47
N VAL A 126 -2.69 -0.15 10.87
CA VAL A 126 -3.87 -0.11 9.99
C VAL A 126 -3.41 0.49 8.69
N ASP A 127 -3.67 -0.22 7.58
CA ASP A 127 -3.34 0.21 6.24
C ASP A 127 -4.64 0.24 5.41
N GLU A 128 -4.86 1.32 4.68
CA GLU A 128 -6.03 1.50 3.83
C GLU A 128 -5.60 1.97 2.44
N VAL A 129 -6.25 1.40 1.42
CA VAL A 129 -6.07 1.79 0.02
C VAL A 129 -7.41 2.25 -0.53
N TYR A 130 -7.37 3.36 -1.24
CA TYR A 130 -8.51 3.97 -1.89
C TYR A 130 -8.28 4.00 -3.40
N ASN A 131 -9.31 3.70 -4.18
CA ASN A 131 -9.25 3.84 -5.62
C ASN A 131 -9.28 5.32 -6.05
N SER A 132 -9.16 5.57 -7.35
CA SER A 132 -9.21 6.92 -7.94
C SER A 132 -10.53 7.65 -7.68
N GLY A 133 -11.62 6.93 -7.44
CA GLY A 133 -12.92 7.49 -7.06
C GLY A 133 -13.03 7.85 -5.57
N GLY A 134 -11.97 7.65 -4.78
CA GLY A 134 -11.94 7.95 -3.35
C GLY A 134 -12.66 6.91 -2.48
N VAL A 135 -13.11 5.79 -3.05
CA VAL A 135 -13.73 4.68 -2.31
C VAL A 135 -12.63 3.77 -1.76
N ARG A 136 -12.70 3.43 -0.48
CA ARG A 136 -11.77 2.49 0.15
C ARG A 136 -11.94 1.11 -0.47
N SER A 137 -10.94 0.66 -1.21
CA SER A 137 -10.92 -0.66 -1.86
C SER A 137 -10.37 -1.74 -0.95
N GLN A 138 -9.49 -1.38 -0.01
CA GLN A 138 -8.87 -2.33 0.91
C GLN A 138 -8.62 -1.69 2.27
N ARG A 139 -8.76 -2.49 3.34
CA ARG A 139 -8.28 -2.18 4.67
C ARG A 139 -7.66 -3.43 5.27
N THR A 140 -6.46 -3.29 5.79
CA THR A 140 -5.75 -4.33 6.54
C THR A 140 -5.51 -3.81 7.95
N THR A 141 -5.64 -4.67 8.95
CA THR A 141 -5.24 -4.39 10.33
C THR A 141 -4.35 -5.52 10.80
N SER A 142 -3.21 -5.14 11.36
CA SER A 142 -2.21 -6.06 11.88
C SER A 142 -2.00 -5.74 13.36
N GLU A 143 -2.01 -6.76 14.20
CA GLU A 143 -1.82 -6.62 15.64
C GLU A 143 -0.78 -7.62 16.12
N LEU A 144 -0.05 -7.24 17.16
CA LEU A 144 0.92 -8.15 17.74
C LEU A 144 0.19 -9.24 18.53
N GLU A 145 0.27 -10.47 18.02
CA GLU A 145 -0.41 -11.62 18.60
C GLU A 145 0.33 -12.21 19.81
N THR A 146 1.65 -12.31 19.73
CA THR A 146 2.47 -12.88 20.81
C THR A 146 3.82 -12.19 20.89
N LEU A 147 4.28 -11.94 22.12
CA LEU A 147 5.61 -11.42 22.41
C LEU A 147 6.38 -12.45 23.22
N GLN A 148 7.36 -13.11 22.59
CA GLN A 148 8.35 -13.91 23.30
C GLN A 148 9.56 -13.02 23.57
N LEU A 149 9.77 -12.67 24.85
CA LEU A 149 10.99 -12.02 25.28
C LEU A 149 12.05 -13.12 25.43
N THR A 150 12.92 -13.28 24.42
CA THR A 150 14.11 -14.10 24.59
C THR A 150 14.95 -13.45 25.68
N GLY A 151 15.04 -14.10 26.84
CA GLY A 151 15.89 -13.66 27.94
C GLY A 151 17.30 -13.41 27.44
N ARG A 152 17.83 -12.23 27.78
CA ARG A 152 19.24 -11.88 27.55
C ARG A 152 20.15 -12.72 28.44
#